data_AF-A0A353W116-F1
#
_entry.id   AF-A0A353W116-F1
#
_cell.length_a   1.000
_cell.length_b   1.000
_cell.length_c   1.000
_cell.angle_alpha   90.00
_cell.angle_beta   90.00
_cell.angle_gamma   90.00
#
_symmetry.space_group_name_H-M   'P 1'
#
loop_
_entity.id
_entity.type
_entity.pdbx_description
1 polymer ?
#
loop_
_entity_poly.entity_id
_entity_poly.type
_entity_poly.pdbx_seq_one_letter_code
_entity_poly.pdbx_strand_id
1 'polypeptide(L)'
;MIYDNPWYANISPETGELDQDNSFIGDNRHHGARKDLKEWLERVNLPYQSPHKFRHGFAVFSLKRADDIGQLKAISQNLMHANISITDCIYGGLSETDINEQISSLTENSLSDDKETLIALLKSNQKIIEKLEDKLF
;
A
#
# COMPACT_ATOMS: atom_id res chain seq x y z
N MET A 1 -31.79 27.91 -18.13
CA MET A 1 -30.55 27.11 -18.17
C MET A 1 -30.91 25.74 -17.64
N ILE A 2 -30.68 24.69 -18.44
CA ILE A 2 -30.87 23.31 -17.98
C ILE A 2 -29.68 23.04 -17.06
N TYR A 3 -29.95 22.84 -15.77
CA TYR A 3 -28.95 22.41 -14.80
C TYR A 3 -28.75 20.91 -14.99
N ASP A 4 -27.79 20.53 -15.81
CA ASP A 4 -27.36 19.14 -15.85
C ASP A 4 -26.38 18.93 -14.70
N ASN A 5 -26.81 18.22 -13.66
CA ASN A 5 -25.91 17.85 -12.58
C ASN A 5 -24.88 16.83 -13.10
N PRO A 6 -23.57 17.03 -12.87
CA PRO A 6 -22.58 16.07 -13.30
C PRO A 6 -22.84 14.71 -12.62
N TRP A 7 -22.84 13.65 -13.42
CA TRP A 7 -22.97 12.26 -12.95
C TRP A 7 -21.65 11.71 -12.36
N TYR A 8 -20.68 12.59 -12.10
CA TYR A 8 -19.35 12.30 -11.56
C TYR A 8 -18.98 13.37 -10.52
N ALA A 9 -18.14 12.98 -9.54
CA ALA A 9 -17.71 13.90 -8.49
C ALA A 9 -16.62 14.86 -9.02
N ASN A 10 -16.89 16.16 -9.00
CA ASN A 10 -15.92 17.19 -9.32
C ASN A 10 -14.95 17.40 -8.16
N ILE A 11 -13.75 17.89 -8.47
CA ILE A 11 -12.75 18.30 -7.48
C ILE A 11 -12.57 19.80 -7.63
N SER A 12 -12.54 20.53 -6.52
CA SER A 12 -12.21 21.96 -6.55
C SER A 12 -10.71 22.12 -6.75
N PRO A 13 -10.24 22.84 -7.78
CA PRO A 13 -8.83 23.13 -7.93
C PRO A 13 -8.30 24.06 -6.83
N GLU A 14 -9.18 24.75 -6.11
CA GLU A 14 -8.81 25.69 -5.05
C GLU A 14 -8.54 24.99 -3.73
N THR A 15 -9.40 24.05 -3.34
CA THR A 15 -9.32 23.37 -2.04
C THR A 15 -8.79 21.94 -2.13
N GLY A 16 -8.91 21.29 -3.29
CA GLY A 16 -8.65 19.86 -3.46
C GLY A 16 -9.77 18.96 -2.93
N GLU A 17 -10.86 19.54 -2.42
CA GLU A 17 -12.03 18.80 -1.93
C GLU A 17 -13.01 18.51 -3.06
N LEU A 18 -14.03 17.69 -2.77
CA LEU A 18 -15.12 17.46 -3.71
C LEU A 18 -15.92 18.75 -3.90
N ASP A 19 -16.07 19.17 -5.15
CA ASP A 19 -16.84 20.34 -5.53
C ASP A 19 -18.29 19.92 -5.83
N GLN A 20 -19.17 20.14 -4.84
CA GLN A 20 -20.59 19.81 -4.95
C GLN A 20 -21.40 20.89 -5.68
N ASP A 21 -20.85 22.09 -5.82
CA ASP A 21 -21.53 23.26 -6.35
C ASP A 21 -21.27 23.43 -7.86
N ASN A 22 -20.22 22.80 -8.39
CA ASN A 22 -19.93 22.81 -9.81
C ASN A 22 -20.92 21.95 -10.60
N SER A 23 -21.91 22.60 -11.22
CA SER A 23 -22.88 21.99 -12.13
C SER A 23 -22.47 22.05 -13.61
N PHE A 24 -21.22 22.40 -13.93
CA PHE A 24 -20.77 22.55 -15.32
C PHE A 24 -20.29 21.20 -15.88
N ILE A 25 -21.11 20.59 -16.74
CA ILE A 25 -20.74 19.41 -17.52
C ILE A 25 -19.98 19.91 -18.75
N GLY A 26 -18.65 20.02 -18.66
CA GLY A 26 -17.81 20.28 -19.84
C GLY A 26 -17.92 19.17 -20.90
N ASP A 27 -17.20 19.29 -22.01
CA ASP A 27 -17.35 18.41 -23.19
C ASP A 27 -17.19 16.90 -22.89
N ASN A 28 -16.34 16.55 -21.91
CA ASN A 28 -16.01 15.17 -21.60
C ASN A 28 -15.71 14.97 -20.11
N ARG A 29 -16.28 13.92 -19.50
CA ARG A 29 -16.09 13.55 -18.08
C ARG A 29 -14.63 13.53 -17.60
N HIS A 30 -13.72 13.06 -18.46
CA HIS A 30 -12.31 12.87 -18.11
C HIS A 30 -11.53 14.18 -18.10
N HIS A 31 -12.06 15.23 -18.73
CA HIS A 31 -11.36 16.50 -18.85
C HIS A 31 -11.53 17.35 -17.58
N GLY A 32 -12.72 17.35 -16.95
CA GLY A 32 -12.99 18.11 -15.72
C GLY A 32 -12.09 17.65 -14.56
N ALA A 33 -12.32 16.45 -14.04
CA ALA A 33 -11.57 15.94 -12.89
C ALA A 33 -10.05 15.89 -13.12
N ARG A 34 -9.57 15.64 -14.34
CA ARG A 34 -8.14 15.66 -14.67
C ARG A 34 -7.57 17.09 -14.68
N LYS A 35 -8.31 18.03 -15.26
CA LYS A 35 -7.93 19.45 -15.32
C LYS A 35 -7.87 20.00 -13.90
N ASP A 36 -8.91 19.78 -13.11
CA ASP A 36 -9.02 20.34 -11.76
C ASP A 36 -7.95 19.74 -10.83
N LEU A 37 -7.69 18.42 -10.94
CA LEU A 37 -6.57 17.77 -10.24
C LEU A 37 -5.23 18.37 -10.65
N LYS A 38 -5.03 18.67 -11.94
CA LYS A 38 -3.78 19.27 -12.43
C LYS A 38 -3.59 20.67 -11.87
N GLU A 39 -4.62 21.51 -11.94
CA GLU A 39 -4.58 22.87 -11.41
C GLU A 39 -4.34 22.89 -9.90
N TRP A 40 -4.97 21.98 -9.16
CA TRP A 40 -4.73 21.82 -7.72
C TRP A 40 -3.28 21.44 -7.42
N LEU A 41 -2.75 20.40 -8.09
CA LEU A 41 -1.36 19.96 -7.88
C LEU A 41 -0.35 21.06 -8.20
N GLU A 42 -0.58 21.83 -9.28
CA GLU A 42 0.25 23.00 -9.62
C GLU A 42 0.22 24.05 -8.50
N ARG A 43 -0.95 24.33 -7.92
CA ARG A 43 -1.10 25.28 -6.80
C ARG A 43 -0.36 24.85 -5.54
N VAL A 44 -0.38 23.57 -5.21
CA VAL A 44 0.34 23.03 -4.04
C VAL A 44 1.80 22.66 -4.34
N ASN A 45 2.32 23.07 -5.52
CA ASN A 45 3.69 22.85 -5.96
C ASN A 45 4.10 21.36 -6.02
N LEU A 46 3.15 20.50 -6.41
CA LEU A 46 3.38 19.07 -6.65
C LEU A 46 3.44 18.77 -8.15
N PRO A 47 4.38 17.91 -8.60
CA PRO A 47 4.41 17.45 -9.98
C PRO A 47 3.10 16.78 -10.36
N TYR A 48 2.53 17.16 -11.50
CA TYR A 48 1.31 16.54 -12.00
C TYR A 48 1.51 15.03 -12.23
N GLN A 49 0.60 14.23 -11.67
CA GLN A 49 0.45 12.81 -11.94
C GLN A 49 -0.98 12.55 -12.40
N SER A 50 -1.16 11.64 -13.36
CA SER A 50 -2.50 11.31 -13.84
C SER A 50 -3.30 10.53 -12.79
N PRO A 51 -4.65 10.58 -12.83
CA PRO A 51 -5.49 9.76 -11.94
C PRO A 51 -5.13 8.26 -11.95
N HIS A 52 -4.74 7.73 -13.11
CA HIS A 52 -4.28 6.34 -13.21
C HIS A 52 -2.95 6.07 -12.49
N LYS A 53 -2.06 7.07 -12.38
CA LYS A 53 -0.83 6.96 -11.58
C LYS A 53 -1.13 6.97 -10.07
N PHE A 54 -2.12 7.75 -9.62
CA PHE A 54 -2.59 7.69 -8.23
C PHE A 54 -3.19 6.32 -7.90
N ARG A 55 -4.04 5.78 -8.78
CA ARG A 55 -4.57 4.42 -8.63
C ARG A 55 -3.45 3.37 -8.56
N HIS A 56 -2.43 3.51 -9.40
CA HIS A 56 -1.27 2.61 -9.39
C HIS A 56 -0.46 2.74 -8.08
N GLY A 57 -0.20 3.97 -7.63
CA GLY A 57 0.47 4.22 -6.35
C GLY A 57 -0.30 3.65 -5.16
N PHE A 58 -1.62 3.83 -5.11
CA PHE A 58 -2.49 3.22 -4.09
C PHE A 58 -2.36 1.69 -4.09
N ALA A 59 -2.41 1.06 -5.26
CA ALA A 59 -2.32 -0.39 -5.37
C ALA A 59 -0.99 -0.92 -4.84
N VAL A 60 0.14 -0.35 -5.29
CA VAL A 60 1.49 -0.74 -4.83
C VAL A 60 1.65 -0.50 -3.33
N PHE A 61 1.24 0.67 -2.83
CA PHE A 61 1.31 1.01 -1.41
C PHE A 61 0.54 0.01 -0.52
N SER A 62 -0.65 -0.38 -0.96
CA SER A 62 -1.52 -1.30 -0.23
C SER A 62 -0.99 -2.73 -0.27
N LEU A 63 -0.46 -3.17 -1.42
CA LEU A 63 0.14 -4.49 -1.56
C LEU A 63 1.36 -4.67 -0.67
N LYS A 64 2.22 -3.66 -0.54
CA LYS A 64 3.38 -3.69 0.38
C LYS A 64 3.00 -3.78 1.87
N ARG A 65 1.72 -3.59 2.21
CA ARG A 65 1.20 -3.64 3.58
C ARG A 65 0.21 -4.78 3.79
N ALA A 66 -0.06 -5.55 2.74
CA ALA A 66 -0.99 -6.66 2.84
C ALA A 66 -0.28 -7.84 3.53
N ASP A 67 -0.73 -8.21 4.73
CA ASP A 67 -0.14 -9.30 5.51
C ASP A 67 -0.75 -10.66 5.17
N ASP A 68 -1.96 -10.67 4.59
CA ASP A 68 -2.71 -11.89 4.31
C ASP A 68 -3.51 -11.84 3.00
N ILE A 69 -3.99 -13.01 2.57
CA ILE A 69 -4.76 -13.18 1.33
C ILE A 69 -6.12 -12.46 1.40
N GLY A 70 -6.72 -12.31 2.58
CA GLY A 70 -7.97 -11.58 2.77
C GLY A 70 -7.79 -10.09 2.46
N GLN A 71 -6.70 -9.50 2.94
CA GLN A 71 -6.32 -8.11 2.63
C GLN A 71 -6.03 -7.93 1.14
N LEU A 72 -5.30 -8.88 0.53
CA LEU A 72 -5.07 -8.89 -0.92
C LEU A 72 -6.39 -8.96 -1.72
N LYS A 73 -7.36 -9.77 -1.27
CA LYS A 73 -8.70 -9.85 -1.88
C LYS A 73 -9.46 -8.53 -1.75
N ALA A 74 -9.42 -7.89 -0.58
CA ALA A 74 -10.06 -6.60 -0.34
C ALA A 74 -9.48 -5.51 -1.26
N ILE A 75 -8.15 -5.45 -1.39
CA ILE A 75 -7.46 -4.53 -2.32
C ILE A 75 -7.93 -4.79 -3.75
N SER A 76 -7.95 -6.06 -4.18
CA SER A 76 -8.41 -6.45 -5.51
C SER A 76 -9.85 -6.02 -5.78
N GLN A 77 -10.75 -6.15 -4.80
CA GLN A 77 -12.16 -5.74 -4.94
C GLN A 77 -12.32 -4.22 -4.91
N ASN A 78 -11.53 -3.49 -4.12
CA ASN A 78 -11.50 -2.03 -4.15
C ASN A 78 -11.02 -1.51 -5.51
N LEU A 79 -10.06 -2.22 -6.11
CA LEU A 79 -9.62 -1.99 -7.49
C LEU A 79 -10.65 -2.49 -8.53
N MET A 80 -11.76 -3.12 -8.12
CA MET A 80 -12.79 -3.67 -9.01
C MET A 80 -12.25 -4.72 -10.00
N HIS A 81 -11.21 -5.44 -9.63
CA HIS A 81 -10.69 -6.54 -10.43
C HIS A 81 -11.51 -7.82 -10.20
N ALA A 82 -11.81 -8.53 -11.29
CA ALA A 82 -12.62 -9.76 -11.25
C ALA A 82 -11.99 -10.87 -10.38
N ASN A 83 -10.67 -10.90 -10.25
CA ASN A 83 -9.94 -11.82 -9.38
C ASN A 83 -8.59 -11.23 -8.96
N ILE A 84 -7.96 -11.86 -7.96
CA ILE A 84 -6.67 -11.43 -7.38
C ILE A 84 -5.54 -11.49 -8.41
N SER A 85 -5.57 -12.47 -9.33
CA SER A 85 -4.51 -12.65 -10.33
C SER A 85 -4.37 -11.44 -11.26
N ILE A 86 -5.44 -10.67 -11.50
CA ILE A 86 -5.34 -9.39 -12.25
C ILE A 86 -4.54 -8.36 -11.45
N THR A 87 -4.79 -8.27 -10.14
CA THR A 87 -4.06 -7.35 -9.24
C THR A 87 -2.59 -7.73 -9.16
N ASP A 88 -2.31 -9.02 -8.98
CA ASP A 88 -0.94 -9.57 -8.96
C ASP A 88 -0.22 -9.36 -10.30
N CYS A 89 -0.88 -9.62 -11.43
CA CYS A 89 -0.30 -9.41 -12.75
C CYS A 89 0.06 -7.94 -13.03
N ILE A 90 -0.75 -7.00 -12.55
CA ILE A 90 -0.56 -5.56 -12.82
C ILE A 90 0.40 -4.91 -11.81
N TYR A 91 0.39 -5.34 -10.55
CA TYR A 91 1.04 -4.63 -9.45
C TYR A 91 1.94 -5.50 -8.55
N GLY A 92 1.93 -6.83 -8.71
CA GLY A 92 2.70 -7.78 -7.90
C GLY A 92 4.19 -7.86 -8.25
N GLY A 93 4.63 -7.14 -9.28
CA GLY A 93 6.04 -7.01 -9.61
C GLY A 93 6.82 -6.32 -8.49
N LEU A 94 7.76 -7.03 -7.89
CA LEU A 94 8.65 -6.50 -6.86
C LEU A 94 9.88 -5.83 -7.50
N SER A 95 10.38 -4.77 -6.87
CA SER A 95 11.69 -4.21 -7.24
C SER A 95 12.83 -5.12 -6.80
N GLU A 96 14.04 -4.94 -7.34
CA GLU A 96 15.23 -5.69 -6.89
C GLU A 96 15.48 -5.53 -5.38
N THR A 97 15.24 -4.33 -4.84
CA THR A 97 15.32 -4.05 -3.41
C THR A 97 14.28 -4.84 -2.63
N ASP A 98 13.01 -4.81 -3.07
CA ASP A 98 11.93 -5.56 -2.41
C ASP A 98 12.23 -7.08 -2.43
N ILE A 99 12.72 -7.61 -3.56
CA ILE A 99 13.11 -9.02 -3.66
C ILE A 99 14.23 -9.35 -2.67
N ASN A 100 15.26 -8.50 -2.60
CA ASN A 100 16.39 -8.71 -1.70
C ASN A 100 15.94 -8.68 -0.23
N GLU A 101 15.13 -7.69 0.16
CA GLU A 101 14.59 -7.59 1.52
C GLU A 101 13.76 -8.82 1.90
N GLN A 102 12.86 -9.27 1.02
CA GLN A 102 12.00 -10.44 1.28
C GLN A 102 12.80 -11.75 1.34
N ILE A 103 13.78 -11.96 0.45
CA ILE A 103 14.61 -13.17 0.50
C ILE A 103 15.53 -13.16 1.71
N SER A 104 16.10 -12.01 2.06
CA SER A 104 16.96 -11.87 3.25
C SER A 104 16.19 -12.19 4.53
N SER A 105 14.96 -11.67 4.67
CA SER A 105 14.14 -11.90 5.87
C SER A 105 13.78 -13.37 6.10
N LEU A 106 13.73 -14.21 5.05
CA LEU A 106 13.54 -15.66 5.18
C LEU A 106 14.75 -16.37 5.80
N THR A 107 15.93 -15.78 5.67
CA THR A 107 17.20 -16.35 6.19
C THR A 107 17.61 -15.78 7.53
N GLU A 108 17.00 -14.66 7.94
CA GLU A 108 17.16 -14.14 9.28
C GLU A 108 16.55 -15.14 10.27
N ASN A 109 17.40 -15.76 11.09
CA ASN A 109 16.98 -16.54 12.26
C ASN A 109 16.33 -15.57 13.25
N SER A 110 15.05 -15.28 13.03
CA SER A 110 14.25 -14.56 14.01
C SER A 110 14.22 -15.39 15.29
N LEU A 111 14.59 -14.76 16.40
CA LEU A 111 14.27 -15.29 17.71
C LEU A 111 12.77 -15.53 17.75
N SER A 112 12.35 -16.72 18.20
CA SER A 112 10.93 -17.03 18.36
C SER A 112 10.27 -15.92 19.19
N ASP A 113 9.21 -15.30 18.67
CA ASP A 113 8.46 -14.26 19.40
C ASP A 113 7.61 -14.85 20.53
N ASP A 114 7.59 -16.19 20.64
CA ASP A 114 6.99 -16.90 21.76
C ASP A 114 7.89 -16.80 23.00
N LYS A 115 7.40 -16.06 23.99
CA LYS A 115 8.03 -15.88 25.31
C LYS A 115 8.37 -17.21 25.97
N GLU A 116 7.54 -18.23 25.84
CA GLU A 116 7.82 -19.53 26.48
C GLU A 116 9.01 -20.22 25.82
N THR A 117 9.06 -20.21 24.49
CA THR A 117 10.19 -20.73 23.71
C THR A 117 11.49 -19.98 24.02
N LEU A 118 11.45 -18.65 24.15
CA LEU A 118 12.62 -17.85 24.54
C LEU A 118 13.11 -18.17 25.96
N ILE A 119 12.18 -18.31 26.92
CA ILE A 119 12.53 -18.69 28.30
C ILE A 119 13.13 -20.10 28.33
N ALA A 120 12.61 -21.04 27.53
CA ALA A 120 13.15 -22.39 27.42
C ALA A 120 14.57 -22.40 26.85
N LEU A 121 14.82 -21.62 25.79
CA LEU A 121 16.15 -21.44 25.20
C LEU A 121 17.15 -20.84 26.20
N LEU A 122 16.75 -19.79 26.93
CA LEU A 122 17.59 -19.17 27.95
C LEU A 122 17.96 -20.15 29.06
N LYS A 123 16.99 -20.91 29.58
CA LYS A 123 17.22 -21.95 30.60
C LYS A 123 18.16 -23.05 30.08
N SER A 124 17.99 -23.46 28.83
CA SER A 124 18.87 -24.46 28.20
C SER A 124 20.31 -23.95 28.13
N ASN A 125 20.51 -22.71 27.68
CA ASN A 125 21.84 -22.11 27.56
C ASN A 125 22.50 -21.91 28.93
N GLN A 126 21.76 -21.47 29.94
CA GLN A 126 22.25 -21.32 31.31
C GLN A 126 22.78 -22.66 31.87
N LYS A 127 22.04 -23.74 31.63
CA LYS A 127 22.44 -25.09 32.05
C LYS A 127 23.67 -25.63 31.31
N ILE A 128 23.89 -25.20 30.06
CA ILE A 128 25.10 -25.54 29.30
C ILE A 128 26.30 -24.78 29.87
N ILE A 129 26.14 -23.50 30.21
CA ILE A 129 27.20 -22.68 30.80
C ILE A 129 27.63 -23.26 32.15
N GLU A 130 26.70 -23.59 33.04
CA GLU A 130 26.99 -24.23 34.33
C GLU A 130 27.80 -25.53 34.14
N LYS A 131 27.41 -26.37 33.17
CA LYS A 131 28.15 -27.61 32.85
C LYS A 131 29.55 -27.38 32.27
N LEU A 132 29.78 -26.23 31.64
CA LEU A 132 31.09 -25.86 31.11
C LEU A 132 31.97 -25.29 32.21
N GLU A 133 31.41 -24.51 33.13
CA GLU A 133 32.09 -24.02 34.32
C GLU A 133 32.51 -25.17 35.25
N ASP A 134 31.64 -26.16 35.47
CA ASP A 134 31.95 -27.40 36.22
C ASP A 134 33.03 -28.27 35.57
N LYS A 135 33.36 -28.04 34.29
CA LYS A 135 34.44 -28.73 33.57
C LYS A 135 35.75 -27.93 33.54
N LEU A 136 35.71 -26.66 33.91
CA LEU A 136 36.83 -25.74 33.89
C LEU A 136 37.52 -25.61 35.27
N PHE A 137 36.92 -26.18 36.32
CA PHE A 137 37.48 -26.34 37.67
C PHE A 137 37.51 -27.82 38.07
#